data_AF-A0A1M4V6U4-F1
#
_entry.id   AF-A0A1M4V6U4-F1
#
_cell.length_a   1.000
_cell.length_b   1.000
_cell.length_c   1.000
_cell.angle_alpha   90.00
_cell.angle_beta   90.00
_cell.angle_gamma   90.00
#
_symmetry.space_group_name_H-M   'P 1'
#
loop_
_entity.id
_entity.type
_entity.pdbx_description
1 polymer ?
#
loop_
_entity_poly.entity_id
_entity_poly.type
_entity_poly.pdbx_seq_one_letter_code
_entity_poly.pdbx_strand_id
1 'polypeptide(L)'
;MKSVKGVVVNLAKWSKAHASELITLIGLLICCFVLFVLMSWGVGYYSNGLYGTRFDLGSVWQGLGACATAIGSLLTLAGVNLGKQYIDSKFNSPMGEKPRREGAENDKR
;
A
#
# COMPACT_ATOMS: atom_id res chain seq x y z
N MET A 1 -26.41 -20.90 -9.35
CA MET A 1 -25.91 -19.53 -9.62
C MET A 1 -25.52 -18.91 -8.27
N LYS A 2 -24.23 -18.68 -7.99
CA LYS A 2 -23.81 -18.10 -6.71
C LYS A 2 -24.42 -16.70 -6.59
N SER A 3 -25.15 -16.43 -5.52
CA SER A 3 -25.75 -15.11 -5.27
C SER A 3 -24.66 -14.05 -5.23
N VAL A 4 -24.83 -12.95 -5.98
CA VAL A 4 -23.87 -11.83 -6.07
C VAL A 4 -23.45 -11.35 -4.68
N LYS A 5 -24.41 -11.31 -3.74
CA LYS A 5 -24.16 -10.96 -2.34
C LYS A 5 -23.14 -11.89 -1.66
N GLY A 6 -23.23 -13.19 -1.91
CA GLY A 6 -22.31 -14.18 -1.35
C GLY A 6 -20.89 -14.06 -1.90
N VAL A 7 -20.74 -13.71 -3.18
CA VAL A 7 -19.43 -13.48 -3.80
C VAL A 7 -18.78 -12.23 -3.20
N VAL A 8 -19.52 -11.13 -3.07
CA VAL A 8 -19.03 -9.88 -2.48
C VAL A 8 -18.59 -10.07 -1.02
N VAL A 9 -19.39 -10.77 -0.21
CA VAL A 9 -19.05 -11.04 1.20
C VAL A 9 -17.80 -11.92 1.31
N ASN A 10 -17.67 -12.94 0.48
CA ASN A 10 -16.46 -13.79 0.48
C ASN A 10 -15.21 -13.03 0.03
N LEU A 11 -15.33 -12.17 -0.98
CA LEU A 11 -14.24 -11.32 -1.42
C LEU A 11 -13.82 -10.34 -0.31
N ALA A 12 -14.77 -9.74 0.39
CA ALA A 12 -14.50 -8.84 1.51
C ALA A 12 -13.81 -9.55 2.69
N LYS A 13 -14.20 -10.80 2.99
CA LYS A 13 -13.53 -11.63 4.00
C LYS A 13 -12.08 -11.96 3.59
N TRP A 14 -11.89 -12.37 2.34
CA TRP A 14 -10.57 -12.66 1.80
C TRP A 14 -9.66 -11.42 1.81
N SER A 15 -10.18 -10.27 1.36
CA SER A 15 -9.44 -9.00 1.36
C SER A 15 -9.00 -8.58 2.76
N LYS A 16 -9.84 -8.78 3.79
CA LYS A 16 -9.46 -8.50 5.18
C LYS A 16 -8.33 -9.40 5.68
N ALA A 17 -8.32 -10.68 5.28
CA ALA A 17 -7.27 -11.63 5.68
C ALA A 17 -5.89 -11.27 5.08
N HIS A 18 -5.87 -10.70 3.88
CA HIS A 18 -4.63 -10.35 3.15
C HIS A 18 -4.35 -8.85 3.09
N ALA A 19 -5.04 -8.03 3.90
CA ALA A 19 -4.98 -6.57 3.78
C ALA A 19 -3.56 -6.00 3.92
N SER A 20 -2.75 -6.54 4.84
CA SER A 20 -1.37 -6.11 5.04
C SER A 20 -0.48 -6.42 3.82
N GLU A 21 -0.63 -7.62 3.24
CA GLU A 21 0.15 -8.06 2.08
C GLU A 21 -0.16 -7.20 0.85
N LEU A 22 -1.45 -6.90 0.63
CA LEU A 22 -1.90 -6.00 -0.43
C LEU A 22 -1.34 -4.59 -0.29
N ILE A 23 -1.37 -4.01 0.93
CA ILE A 23 -0.83 -2.67 1.19
C ILE A 23 0.68 -2.64 0.90
N THR A 24 1.43 -3.64 1.36
CA THR A 24 2.87 -3.73 1.10
C THR A 24 3.19 -3.89 -0.38
N LEU A 25 2.44 -4.71 -1.11
CA LEU A 25 2.64 -4.93 -2.55
C LEU A 25 2.35 -3.67 -3.36
N ILE A 26 1.25 -2.97 -3.05
CA ILE A 26 0.90 -1.70 -3.69
C ILE A 26 1.97 -0.63 -3.38
N GLY A 27 2.46 -0.57 -2.15
CA GLY A 27 3.54 0.34 -1.76
C GLY A 27 4.83 0.08 -2.54
N LEU A 28 5.21 -1.18 -2.72
CA LEU A 28 6.38 -1.56 -3.51
C LEU A 28 6.22 -1.14 -4.98
N LEU A 29 5.06 -1.38 -5.57
CA LEU A 29 4.77 -1.03 -6.96
C LEU A 29 4.84 0.49 -7.19
N ILE A 30 4.29 1.28 -6.26
CA ILE A 30 4.41 2.75 -6.29
C ILE A 30 5.87 3.17 -6.18
N CYS A 31 6.66 2.61 -5.25
CA CYS A 31 8.09 2.91 -5.13
C CYS A 31 8.86 2.61 -6.42
N CYS A 32 8.64 1.45 -7.04
CA CYS A 32 9.26 1.11 -8.31
C CYS A 32 8.89 2.11 -9.41
N PHE A 33 7.60 2.44 -9.53
CA PHE A 33 7.12 3.40 -10.52
C PHE A 33 7.77 4.78 -10.32
N VAL A 34 7.86 5.27 -9.08
CA VAL A 34 8.49 6.56 -8.75
C VAL A 34 9.97 6.56 -9.16
N LEU A 35 10.71 5.47 -8.93
CA LEU A 35 12.11 5.37 -9.35
C LEU A 35 12.25 5.41 -10.88
N PHE A 36 11.38 4.73 -11.62
CA PHE A 36 11.35 4.80 -13.09
C PHE A 36 11.07 6.22 -13.58
N VAL A 37 10.11 6.91 -12.97
CA VAL A 37 9.76 8.29 -13.31
C VAL A 37 10.92 9.24 -13.00
N LEU A 38 11.60 9.07 -11.87
CA LEU A 38 12.80 9.85 -11.52
C LEU A 38 13.94 9.65 -12.54
N MET A 39 14.16 8.42 -12.99
CA MET A 39 15.14 8.13 -14.05
C MET A 39 14.74 8.82 -15.36
N SER A 40 13.45 8.77 -15.73
CA SER A 40 12.94 9.47 -16.91
C SER A 40 13.12 10.99 -16.83
N TRP A 41 12.95 11.59 -15.64
CA TRP A 41 13.17 13.03 -15.44
C TRP A 41 14.66 13.40 -15.49
N GLY A 42 15.53 12.57 -14.92
CA GLY A 42 16.98 12.75 -15.02
C GLY A 42 17.42 12.80 -16.48
N VAL A 43 17.03 11.78 -17.27
CA VAL A 43 17.32 11.73 -18.70
C VAL A 43 16.72 12.92 -19.45
N GLY A 44 15.47 13.28 -19.16
CA GLY A 44 14.80 14.42 -19.77
C GLY A 44 15.49 15.76 -19.48
N TYR A 45 15.96 15.96 -18.25
CA TYR A 45 16.71 17.15 -17.85
C TYR A 45 18.05 17.26 -18.59
N TYR A 46 18.84 16.18 -18.63
CA TYR A 46 20.12 16.18 -19.36
C TYR A 46 19.92 16.34 -20.87
N SER A 47 18.89 15.71 -21.44
CA SER A 47 18.51 15.87 -22.84
C SER A 47 18.14 17.31 -23.19
N ASN A 48 17.45 18.03 -22.30
CA ASN A 48 17.09 19.43 -22.50
C ASN A 48 18.34 20.33 -22.56
N GLY A 49 19.34 20.07 -21.72
CA GLY A 49 20.61 20.82 -21.73
C GLY A 49 21.54 20.50 -22.90
N LEU A 50 21.60 19.23 -23.34
CA LEU A 50 22.54 18.79 -24.39
C LEU A 50 21.98 18.87 -25.81
N TYR A 51 20.68 18.58 -25.98
CA TYR A 51 20.03 18.46 -27.29
C TYR A 51 18.91 19.49 -27.51
N GLY A 52 18.68 20.40 -26.56
CA GLY A 52 17.64 21.43 -26.67
C GLY A 52 16.22 20.86 -26.75
N THR A 53 16.00 19.64 -26.28
CA THR A 53 14.67 19.03 -26.27
C THR A 53 13.77 19.80 -25.33
N ARG A 54 12.61 20.30 -25.79
CA ARG A 54 11.64 21.10 -24.99
C ARG A 54 10.96 20.29 -23.87
N PHE A 55 11.74 19.75 -22.94
CA PHE A 55 11.25 19.01 -21.80
C PHE A 55 10.56 19.98 -20.84
N ASP A 56 9.28 19.73 -20.56
CA ASP A 56 8.48 20.60 -19.70
C ASP A 56 8.79 20.33 -18.22
N LEU A 57 9.44 21.29 -17.55
CA LEU A 57 9.69 21.23 -16.11
C LEU A 57 8.38 21.19 -15.30
N GLY A 58 7.26 21.65 -15.87
CA GLY A 58 5.93 21.51 -15.28
C GLY A 58 5.56 20.05 -14.99
N SER A 59 5.99 19.11 -15.85
CA SER A 59 5.73 17.67 -15.67
C SER A 59 6.37 17.09 -14.40
N VAL A 60 7.51 17.65 -13.97
CA VAL A 60 8.18 17.27 -12.72
C VAL A 60 7.35 17.69 -11.51
N TRP A 61 6.78 18.89 -11.55
CA TRP A 61 5.98 19.43 -10.46
C TRP A 61 4.64 18.72 -10.31
N GLN A 62 3.97 18.45 -11.43
CA GLN A 62 2.74 17.65 -11.46
C GLN A 62 2.98 16.21 -10.99
N GLY A 63 4.05 15.59 -11.47
CA GLY A 63 4.42 14.24 -11.05
C GLY A 63 4.83 14.17 -9.58
N LEU A 64 5.55 15.16 -9.05
CA LEU A 64 5.89 15.23 -7.63
C LEU A 64 4.62 15.31 -6.76
N GLY A 65 3.63 16.10 -7.19
CA GLY A 65 2.32 16.18 -6.54
C GLY A 65 1.62 14.81 -6.51
N ALA A 66 1.57 14.12 -7.64
CA ALA A 66 0.97 12.79 -7.73
C ALA A 66 1.69 11.77 -6.81
N CYS A 67 3.01 11.80 -6.74
CA CYS A 67 3.80 10.97 -5.83
C CYS A 67 3.48 11.26 -4.36
N ALA A 68 3.41 12.54 -3.99
CA ALA A 68 3.08 12.96 -2.62
C ALA A 68 1.69 12.48 -2.21
N THR A 69 0.71 12.59 -3.10
CA THR A 69 -0.65 12.07 -2.86
C THR A 69 -0.65 10.54 -2.73
N ALA A 70 0.06 9.83 -3.61
CA ALA A 70 0.14 8.37 -3.58
C ALA A 70 0.75 7.88 -2.26
N ILE A 71 1.89 8.46 -1.84
CA ILE A 71 2.55 8.12 -0.56
C ILE A 71 1.65 8.48 0.61
N GLY A 72 1.05 9.67 0.62
CA GLY A 72 0.14 10.11 1.68
C GLY A 72 -1.07 9.17 1.84
N SER A 73 -1.63 8.70 0.73
CA SER A 73 -2.74 7.73 0.76
C SER A 73 -2.31 6.38 1.37
N LEU A 74 -1.12 5.90 1.02
CA LEU A 74 -0.58 4.65 1.55
C LEU A 74 -0.29 4.74 3.05
N LEU A 75 0.33 5.84 3.50
CA LEU A 75 0.61 6.09 4.91
C LEU A 75 -0.67 6.19 5.73
N THR A 76 -1.71 6.85 5.19
CA THR A 76 -3.01 6.93 5.85
C THR A 76 -3.61 5.53 6.03
N LEU A 77 -3.56 4.69 4.99
CA LEU A 77 -4.08 3.34 5.03
C LEU A 77 -3.30 2.43 6.00
N ALA A 78 -1.96 2.56 6.02
CA ALA A 78 -1.10 1.88 6.97
C ALA A 78 -1.39 2.32 8.41
N GLY A 79 -1.57 3.62 8.64
CA GLY A 79 -1.93 4.19 9.94
C GLY A 79 -3.27 3.68 10.47
N VAL A 80 -4.29 3.57 9.60
CA VAL A 80 -5.58 2.97 9.97
C VAL A 80 -5.41 1.51 10.38
N ASN A 81 -4.58 0.73 9.68
CA ASN A 81 -4.33 -0.67 10.01
C ASN A 81 -3.59 -0.82 11.35
N LEU A 82 -2.58 0.02 11.60
CA LEU A 82 -1.87 0.07 12.89
C LEU A 82 -2.80 0.50 14.04
N GLY A 83 -3.64 1.51 13.82
CA GLY A 83 -4.63 1.95 14.81
C GLY A 83 -5.63 0.86 15.15
N LYS A 84 -6.07 0.09 14.15
CA LYS A 84 -6.91 -1.10 14.35
C LYS A 84 -6.19 -2.14 15.22
N GLN A 85 -4.94 -2.46 14.89
CA GLN A 85 -4.14 -3.41 15.70
C GLN A 85 -3.93 -2.92 17.13
N TYR A 86 -3.70 -1.61 17.32
CA TYR A 86 -3.52 -1.01 18.63
C TYR A 86 -4.79 -1.08 19.49
N ILE A 87 -5.95 -0.72 18.93
CA ILE A 87 -7.24 -0.78 19.62
C ILE A 87 -7.58 -2.24 19.97
N ASP A 88 -7.43 -3.16 19.02
CA ASP A 88 -7.71 -4.58 19.25
C ASP A 88 -6.80 -5.16 20.33
N SER A 89 -5.51 -4.81 20.32
CA SER A 89 -4.56 -5.24 21.37
C SER A 89 -4.90 -4.67 22.75
N LYS A 90 -5.42 -3.42 22.81
CA LYS A 90 -5.74 -2.73 24.07
C LYS A 90 -7.00 -3.27 24.74
N PHE A 91 -8.00 -3.71 23.98
CA PHE A 91 -9.31 -4.09 24.52
C PHE A 91 -9.59 -5.60 24.47
N ASN A 92 -8.82 -6.40 23.71
CA ASN A 92 -9.16 -7.80 23.45
C ASN A 92 -8.05 -8.81 23.84
N SER A 93 -6.92 -8.35 24.37
CA SER A 93 -5.82 -9.21 24.84
C SER A 93 -5.26 -8.73 26.20
N PRO A 94 -4.96 -9.65 27.15
CA PRO A 94 -4.32 -9.29 28.42
C PRO A 94 -2.89 -8.76 28.17
N MET A 95 -2.45 -7.80 29.00
CA MET A 95 -1.11 -7.18 28.85
C MET A 95 -0.01 -8.23 28.81
N GLY A 96 0.72 -8.30 27.69
CA GLY A 96 1.87 -9.17 27.52
C GLY A 96 1.61 -10.48 26.77
N GLU A 97 0.37 -10.83 26.45
CA GLU A 97 0.08 -11.99 25.59
C GLU A 97 -0.07 -11.59 24.12
N LYS A 98 0.70 -12.25 23.25
CA LYS A 98 0.48 -12.20 21.80
C LYS A 98 -0.90 -12.78 21.49
N PRO A 99 -1.70 -12.18 20.59
CA PRO A 99 -3.00 -12.73 20.22
C PRO A 99 -2.84 -14.17 19.75
N ARG A 100 -3.61 -15.08 20.35
CA ARG A 100 -3.67 -16.49 19.96
C ARG A 100 -4.17 -16.54 18.51
N ARG A 101 -3.34 -17.04 17.59
CA ARG A 101 -3.80 -17.37 16.24
C ARG A 101 -4.86 -18.45 16.37
N GLU A 102 -6.12 -18.13 16.08
CA GLU A 102 -7.19 -19.10 15.88
C GLU A 102 -6.75 -20.06 14.76
N GLY A 103 -6.24 -21.23 15.13
CA GLY A 103 -5.66 -22.21 14.20
C GLY A 103 -4.54 -23.08 14.78
N ALA A 104 -3.97 -22.75 15.94
CA ALA A 104 -2.87 -23.54 16.53
C ALA A 104 -3.32 -24.73 17.41
N GLU A 105 -4.63 -24.97 17.58
CA GLU A 105 -5.15 -25.97 18.53
C GLU A 105 -5.63 -27.29 17.86
N ASN A 106 -5.46 -27.46 16.55
CA ASN A 106 -5.86 -28.69 15.85
C ASN A 106 -4.69 -29.57 15.34
N ASP A 107 -3.46 -29.34 15.81
CA ASP A 107 -2.27 -30.15 15.43
C ASP A 107 -1.71 -30.98 16.61
N LYS A 108 -2.57 -31.40 17.54
CA LYS A 108 -2.20 -32.30 18.64
C LYS A 108 -3.30 -33.31 19.01
N ARG A 109 -3.94 -33.93 18.02
CA ARG A 109 -4.64 -35.21 18.20
C ARG A 109 -4.46 -36.09 16.98
#